data_AF-A0A258RKC6-F1
#
_entry.id   AF-A0A258RKC6-F1
#
_cell.length_a   1.000
_cell.length_b   1.000
_cell.length_c   1.000
_cell.angle_alpha   90.00
_cell.angle_beta   90.00
_cell.angle_gamma   90.00
#
_symmetry.space_group_name_H-M   'P 1'
#
loop_
_entity.id
_entity.type
_entity.pdbx_description
1 polymer ?
#
loop_
_entity_poly.entity_id
_entity_poly.type
_entity_poly.pdbx_seq_one_letter_code
_entity_poly.pdbx_strand_id
1 'polypeptide(L)'
;MEHAPTVDFVARNEFDFTILDVAKEIPFADIKGISYRNDDGLVIHNEDREVLMDMDSLPFVSPIYKRDLKMENYFIGYLKHPYVSFYTGRGCKSRCTFCLWPQTVGGHNYRVRSIAHVIEEVKYVLKEFPQMQELFFDDDTLTDNLPRVEELARELGKLGVTWSCNAKANVPYDTLKILRDNGLRLLLVGYESGNQQILHNIKKGLRIEVAKQFAKDCRKLGIKIHGTFIMGLPGETKETIQETIAYAKEVNPHTIQVSLAAPYPGTFLYKQAIENNWFDGTDHLVADGGGQIAQLTYPHLASDEIFESVAEFYKRFYFRPSKVGAIVAEMATSPTMMKRRLREGVEFFDFLKNRNTEAA
;
A
#
# COMPACT_ATOMS: atom_id res chain seq x y z
N MET A 1 -24.27 7.41 4.02
CA MET A 1 -25.54 6.88 4.56
C MET A 1 -26.76 7.52 3.90
N GLU A 2 -26.74 8.82 3.61
CA GLU A 2 -27.84 9.47 2.85
C GLU A 2 -28.05 8.84 1.46
N HIS A 3 -26.97 8.58 0.72
CA HIS A 3 -27.00 7.92 -0.58
C HIS A 3 -27.03 6.38 -0.53
N ALA A 4 -27.13 5.79 0.67
CA ALA A 4 -27.10 4.34 0.87
C ALA A 4 -28.19 3.93 1.88
N PRO A 5 -29.46 3.90 1.47
CA PRO A 5 -30.59 3.70 2.39
C PRO A 5 -30.59 2.33 3.07
N THR A 6 -29.92 1.35 2.50
CA THR A 6 -29.78 -0.02 3.04
C THR A 6 -28.72 -0.16 4.13
N VAL A 7 -27.96 0.90 4.42
CA VAL A 7 -26.92 0.88 5.46
C VAL A 7 -27.51 1.36 6.78
N ASP A 8 -27.55 0.45 7.76
CA ASP A 8 -28.08 0.73 9.11
C ASP A 8 -27.12 1.61 9.92
N PHE A 9 -25.82 1.33 9.83
CA PHE A 9 -24.78 2.08 10.53
C PHE A 9 -23.43 2.03 9.80
N VAL A 10 -22.55 2.95 10.18
CA VAL A 10 -21.15 3.04 9.77
C VAL A 10 -20.28 3.21 11.02
N ALA A 11 -19.35 2.29 11.23
CA ALA A 11 -18.29 2.49 12.20
C ALA A 11 -17.17 3.33 11.57
N ARG A 12 -16.84 4.45 12.22
CA ARG A 12 -15.89 5.46 11.72
C ARG A 12 -14.49 5.23 12.28
N ASN A 13 -13.48 5.75 11.59
CA ASN A 13 -12.07 5.74 11.99
C ASN A 13 -11.58 4.32 12.34
N GLU A 14 -10.83 4.15 13.45
CA GLU A 14 -10.46 2.82 13.96
C GLU A 14 -11.65 2.18 14.68
N PHE A 15 -12.20 1.16 14.04
CA PHE A 15 -13.52 0.63 14.39
C PHE A 15 -13.51 -0.68 15.18
N ASP A 16 -12.35 -1.21 15.59
CA ASP A 16 -12.23 -2.55 16.20
C ASP A 16 -13.18 -2.74 17.40
N PHE A 17 -13.10 -1.83 18.37
CA PHE A 17 -13.96 -1.88 19.56
C PHE A 17 -15.35 -1.30 19.33
N THR A 18 -15.51 -0.41 18.35
CA THR A 18 -16.84 0.07 17.91
C THR A 18 -17.68 -1.08 17.35
N ILE A 19 -17.09 -1.92 16.50
CA ILE A 19 -17.75 -3.11 15.96
C ILE A 19 -17.96 -4.18 17.03
N LEU A 20 -17.04 -4.31 18.00
CA LEU A 20 -17.25 -5.20 19.15
C LEU A 20 -18.49 -4.78 19.97
N ASP A 21 -18.67 -3.48 20.20
CA ASP A 21 -19.80 -2.95 20.96
C ASP A 21 -21.12 -3.18 20.21
N VAL A 22 -21.12 -3.04 18.86
CA VAL A 22 -22.25 -3.42 18.02
C VAL A 22 -22.54 -4.93 18.13
N ALA A 23 -21.51 -5.78 18.04
CA ALA A 23 -21.66 -7.23 18.15
C ALA A 23 -22.13 -7.70 19.53
N LYS A 24 -22.00 -6.87 20.56
CA LYS A 24 -22.54 -7.08 21.91
C LYS A 24 -23.98 -6.55 22.08
N GLU A 25 -24.60 -6.10 20.99
CA GLU A 25 -25.97 -5.56 20.97
C GLU A 25 -26.15 -4.35 21.89
N ILE A 26 -25.09 -3.55 22.09
CA ILE A 26 -25.21 -2.26 22.79
C ILE A 26 -26.09 -1.34 21.92
N PRO A 27 -27.05 -0.59 22.52
CA PRO A 27 -27.86 0.36 21.76
C PRO A 27 -26.99 1.36 21.00
N PHE A 28 -27.29 1.61 19.71
CA PHE A 28 -26.45 2.47 18.87
C PHE A 28 -26.24 3.88 19.44
N ALA A 29 -27.21 4.42 20.16
CA ALA A 29 -27.10 5.72 20.83
C ALA A 29 -25.95 5.79 21.85
N ASP A 30 -25.53 4.65 22.39
CA ASP A 30 -24.51 4.55 23.44
C ASP A 30 -23.12 4.13 22.90
N ILE A 31 -23.00 3.87 21.59
CA ILE A 31 -21.74 3.42 20.98
C ILE A 31 -20.96 4.63 20.44
N LYS A 32 -19.78 4.90 21.00
CA LYS A 32 -18.84 5.87 20.44
C LYS A 32 -18.28 5.42 19.08
N GLY A 33 -18.06 6.37 18.18
CA GLY A 33 -17.43 6.17 16.88
C GLY A 33 -18.37 5.67 15.79
N ILE A 34 -19.68 5.58 16.05
CA ILE A 34 -20.68 5.13 15.07
C ILE A 34 -21.41 6.32 14.43
N SER A 35 -21.87 6.14 13.20
CA SER A 35 -22.98 6.89 12.62
C SER A 35 -24.09 5.90 12.32
N TYR A 36 -25.33 6.16 12.68
CA TYR A 36 -26.43 5.21 12.52
C TYR A 36 -27.72 5.90 12.09
N ARG A 37 -28.66 5.11 11.57
CA ARG A 37 -30.02 5.59 11.29
C ARG A 37 -30.91 5.31 12.50
N ASN A 38 -31.54 6.34 13.05
CA ASN A 38 -32.50 6.18 14.14
C ASN A 38 -33.87 5.68 13.62
N ASP A 39 -34.80 5.43 14.53
CA ASP A 39 -36.16 4.93 14.21
C ASP A 39 -36.96 5.90 13.31
N ASP A 40 -36.64 7.20 13.36
CA ASP A 40 -37.25 8.24 12.51
C ASP A 40 -36.60 8.30 11.10
N GLY A 41 -35.62 7.46 10.82
CA GLY A 41 -34.88 7.43 9.55
C GLY A 41 -33.77 8.48 9.43
N LEU A 42 -33.51 9.26 10.47
CA LEU A 42 -32.49 10.32 10.51
C LEU A 42 -31.11 9.72 10.76
N VAL A 43 -30.09 10.29 10.10
CA VAL A 43 -28.69 9.90 10.33
C VAL A 43 -28.16 10.66 11.55
N ILE A 44 -27.74 9.90 12.56
CA ILE A 44 -27.16 10.39 13.81
C ILE A 44 -25.67 10.07 13.84
N HIS A 45 -24.87 11.04 14.28
CA HIS A 45 -23.44 10.89 14.46
C HIS A 45 -23.11 11.00 15.95
N ASN A 46 -22.63 9.91 16.55
CA ASN A 46 -22.19 9.93 17.96
C ASN A 46 -20.83 10.62 18.10
N GLU A 47 -20.37 10.83 19.33
CA GLU A 47 -18.99 11.25 19.58
C GLU A 47 -18.01 10.23 18.98
N ASP A 48 -16.86 10.70 18.48
CA ASP A 48 -15.79 9.82 18.03
C ASP A 48 -15.22 9.00 19.20
N ARG A 49 -14.77 7.77 18.90
CA ARG A 49 -14.06 6.93 19.88
C ARG A 49 -12.63 7.41 20.05
N GLU A 50 -12.11 7.29 21.27
CA GLU A 50 -10.72 7.56 21.58
C GLU A 50 -9.78 6.64 20.78
N VAL A 51 -8.67 7.20 20.32
CA VAL A 51 -7.65 6.47 19.56
C VAL A 51 -7.00 5.41 20.44
N LEU A 52 -6.93 4.16 19.97
CA LEU A 52 -6.38 3.03 20.73
C LEU A 52 -4.86 3.19 20.92
N MET A 53 -4.40 3.43 22.14
CA MET A 53 -2.97 3.64 22.39
C MET A 53 -2.19 2.35 22.67
N ASP A 54 -2.79 1.40 23.38
CA ASP A 54 -2.20 0.09 23.63
C ASP A 54 -2.58 -0.88 22.52
N MET A 55 -1.64 -1.14 21.61
CA MET A 55 -1.87 -2.04 20.49
C MET A 55 -1.82 -3.52 20.89
N ASP A 56 -1.29 -3.86 22.07
CA ASP A 56 -1.25 -5.24 22.56
C ASP A 56 -2.59 -5.72 23.10
N SER A 57 -3.55 -4.80 23.32
CA SER A 57 -4.93 -5.18 23.66
C SER A 57 -5.70 -5.79 22.49
N LEU A 58 -5.20 -5.65 21.25
CA LEU A 58 -5.83 -6.25 20.08
C LEU A 58 -5.53 -7.75 20.04
N PRO A 59 -6.53 -8.61 19.81
CA PRO A 59 -6.30 -10.03 19.66
C PRO A 59 -5.51 -10.32 18.38
N PHE A 60 -4.84 -11.48 18.35
CA PHE A 60 -4.25 -11.99 17.12
C PHE A 60 -5.33 -12.21 16.06
N VAL A 61 -5.03 -11.82 14.83
CA VAL A 61 -5.91 -12.04 13.68
C VAL A 61 -5.65 -13.41 13.04
N SER A 62 -4.44 -13.96 13.21
CA SER A 62 -4.05 -15.25 12.64
C SER A 62 -4.96 -16.44 13.02
N PRO A 63 -5.60 -16.51 14.21
CA PRO A 63 -6.59 -17.56 14.48
C PRO A 63 -7.85 -17.45 13.62
N ILE A 64 -8.27 -16.23 13.27
CA ILE A 64 -9.41 -16.01 12.37
C ILE A 64 -9.05 -16.47 10.95
N TYR A 65 -7.83 -16.17 10.49
CA TYR A 65 -7.35 -16.69 9.21
C TYR A 65 -7.36 -18.22 9.17
N LYS A 66 -6.98 -18.88 10.28
CA LYS A 66 -6.97 -20.34 10.36
C LYS A 66 -8.37 -20.94 10.30
N ARG A 67 -9.32 -20.28 10.95
CA ARG A 67 -10.72 -20.72 11.05
C ARG A 67 -11.47 -20.53 9.72
N ASP A 68 -11.33 -19.36 9.11
CA ASP A 68 -12.25 -18.89 8.08
C ASP A 68 -11.64 -18.81 6.67
N LEU A 69 -10.30 -18.72 6.57
CA LEU A 69 -9.64 -18.44 5.30
C LEU A 69 -8.88 -19.66 4.77
N LYS A 70 -8.99 -19.87 3.46
CA LYS A 70 -8.07 -20.75 2.73
C LYS A 70 -6.90 -19.93 2.20
N MET A 71 -5.77 -19.98 2.90
CA MET A 71 -4.58 -19.15 2.63
C MET A 71 -4.13 -19.22 1.15
N GLU A 72 -4.25 -20.38 0.50
CA GLU A 72 -3.85 -20.59 -0.89
C GLU A 72 -4.69 -19.81 -1.91
N ASN A 73 -5.84 -19.24 -1.50
CA ASN A 73 -6.64 -18.37 -2.35
C ASN A 73 -6.11 -16.93 -2.41
N TYR A 74 -5.22 -16.54 -1.49
CA TYR A 74 -4.70 -15.18 -1.38
C TYR A 74 -3.32 -15.07 -2.02
N PHE A 75 -3.19 -14.20 -3.01
CA PHE A 75 -1.99 -14.08 -3.81
C PHE A 75 -1.63 -12.62 -4.08
N ILE A 76 -0.36 -12.29 -3.88
CA ILE A 76 0.22 -10.99 -4.24
C ILE A 76 1.44 -11.25 -5.11
N GLY A 77 1.48 -10.65 -6.31
CA GLY A 77 2.46 -10.96 -7.35
C GLY A 77 3.92 -10.83 -6.96
N TYR A 78 4.25 -9.96 -5.99
CA TYR A 78 5.62 -9.76 -5.52
C TYR A 78 5.97 -10.56 -4.27
N LEU A 79 5.01 -11.24 -3.63
CA LEU A 79 5.24 -12.12 -2.48
C LEU A 79 5.46 -13.58 -2.91
N LYS A 80 6.13 -14.36 -2.04
CA LYS A 80 6.09 -15.81 -2.12
C LYS A 80 4.70 -16.28 -1.73
N HIS A 81 4.26 -17.40 -2.30
CA HIS A 81 2.94 -17.94 -2.06
C HIS A 81 3.07 -19.38 -1.53
N PRO A 82 2.33 -19.74 -0.46
CA PRO A 82 1.41 -18.90 0.33
C PRO A 82 2.12 -17.88 1.24
N TYR A 83 1.42 -16.81 1.62
CA TYR A 83 1.89 -15.81 2.59
C TYR A 83 0.82 -15.53 3.65
N VAL A 84 1.24 -14.98 4.78
CA VAL A 84 0.36 -14.42 5.81
C VAL A 84 0.72 -12.94 5.99
N SER A 85 -0.29 -12.07 6.10
CA SER A 85 -0.10 -10.64 6.36
C SER A 85 -0.83 -10.21 7.62
N PHE A 86 -0.21 -9.34 8.42
CA PHE A 86 -0.86 -8.65 9.54
C PHE A 86 -0.08 -7.39 9.94
N TYR A 87 -0.72 -6.53 10.72
CA TYR A 87 -0.13 -5.31 11.26
C TYR A 87 0.67 -5.58 12.55
N THR A 88 1.82 -4.94 12.67
CA THR A 88 2.60 -4.80 13.92
C THR A 88 2.41 -3.42 14.58
N GLY A 89 1.71 -2.51 13.90
CA GLY A 89 1.42 -1.16 14.33
C GLY A 89 0.49 -0.43 13.35
N ARG A 90 -0.04 0.72 13.77
CA ARG A 90 -0.96 1.56 13.01
C ARG A 90 -0.54 3.03 13.05
N GLY A 91 -0.81 3.74 11.96
CA GLY A 91 -0.50 5.15 11.80
C GLY A 91 0.82 5.40 11.08
N CYS A 92 1.01 6.65 10.63
CA CYS A 92 2.18 7.03 9.85
C CYS A 92 2.60 8.48 10.13
N LYS A 93 3.88 8.67 10.51
CA LYS A 93 4.43 9.99 10.85
C LYS A 93 4.56 10.92 9.63
N SER A 94 4.54 10.35 8.42
CA SER A 94 4.63 11.12 7.18
C SER A 94 3.34 11.93 6.95
N ARG A 95 3.47 13.05 6.25
CA ARG A 95 2.37 13.99 5.96
C ARG A 95 2.07 14.08 4.46
N CYS A 96 2.19 12.95 3.76
CA CYS A 96 1.94 12.86 2.33
C CYS A 96 0.50 13.31 2.03
N THR A 97 0.32 14.28 1.13
CA THR A 97 -0.99 14.93 0.91
C THR A 97 -2.05 13.97 0.34
N PHE A 98 -1.62 12.96 -0.42
CA PHE A 98 -2.48 11.97 -1.07
C PHE A 98 -2.80 10.75 -0.20
N CYS A 99 -2.13 10.57 0.95
CA CYS A 99 -2.20 9.31 1.69
C CYS A 99 -3.45 9.25 2.57
N LEU A 100 -4.35 8.31 2.27
CA LEU A 100 -5.65 8.17 2.94
C LEU A 100 -5.53 7.78 4.41
N TRP A 101 -4.87 6.64 4.68
CA TRP A 101 -4.85 5.99 6.00
C TRP A 101 -4.50 6.89 7.19
N PRO A 102 -3.39 7.66 7.19
CA PRO A 102 -3.06 8.52 8.32
C PRO A 102 -3.95 9.78 8.44
N GLN A 103 -4.64 10.17 7.37
CA GLN A 103 -5.49 11.36 7.35
C GLN A 103 -6.93 11.06 7.80
N THR A 104 -7.43 9.84 7.54
CA THR A 104 -8.85 9.51 7.78
C THR A 104 -9.07 8.37 8.77
N VAL A 105 -8.06 7.56 9.10
CA VAL A 105 -8.23 6.36 9.95
C VAL A 105 -7.20 6.32 11.09
N GLY A 106 -5.95 5.96 10.78
CA GLY A 106 -4.95 5.58 11.78
C GLY A 106 -4.19 6.75 12.42
N GLY A 107 -4.39 7.97 11.91
CA GLY A 107 -3.70 9.16 12.38
C GLY A 107 -2.20 9.19 12.10
N HIS A 108 -1.56 10.28 12.55
CA HIS A 108 -0.12 10.50 12.34
C HIS A 108 0.79 9.96 13.46
N ASN A 109 0.20 9.40 14.52
CA ASN A 109 0.96 8.78 15.60
C ASN A 109 1.14 7.28 15.29
N TYR A 110 2.38 6.86 15.02
CA TYR A 110 2.68 5.45 14.77
C TYR A 110 2.73 4.70 16.10
N ARG A 111 1.66 3.95 16.37
CA ARG A 111 1.44 3.14 17.58
C ARG A 111 1.75 1.69 17.24
N VAL A 112 2.46 1.00 18.12
CA VAL A 112 3.04 -0.31 17.82
C VAL A 112 2.71 -1.34 18.90
N ARG A 113 2.60 -2.60 18.48
CA ARG A 113 2.58 -3.76 19.37
C ARG A 113 3.95 -3.97 19.99
N SER A 114 4.05 -4.55 21.19
CA SER A 114 5.35 -4.99 21.70
C SER A 114 5.95 -6.06 20.79
N ILE A 115 7.29 -6.15 20.74
CA ILE A 115 7.96 -7.16 19.92
C ILE A 115 7.61 -8.57 20.42
N ALA A 116 7.52 -8.76 21.74
CA ALA A 116 7.09 -10.02 22.33
C ALA A 116 5.71 -10.46 21.81
N HIS A 117 4.73 -9.55 21.81
CA HIS A 117 3.38 -9.83 21.33
C HIS A 117 3.33 -10.13 19.83
N VAL A 118 4.15 -9.46 19.01
CA VAL A 118 4.29 -9.79 17.56
C VAL A 118 4.90 -11.18 17.38
N ILE A 119 5.96 -11.49 18.13
CA ILE A 119 6.67 -12.77 18.03
C ILE A 119 5.80 -13.95 18.50
N GLU A 120 4.90 -13.74 19.45
CA GLU A 120 3.90 -14.75 19.83
C GLU A 120 2.93 -15.08 18.68
N GLU A 121 2.43 -14.07 17.96
CA GLU A 121 1.59 -14.31 16.78
C GLU A 121 2.39 -14.99 15.66
N VAL A 122 3.65 -14.60 15.45
CA VAL A 122 4.54 -15.27 14.47
C VAL A 122 4.72 -16.76 14.81
N LYS A 123 4.93 -17.10 16.09
CA LYS A 123 5.02 -18.49 16.54
C LYS A 123 3.72 -19.27 16.28
N TYR A 124 2.57 -18.64 16.53
CA TYR A 124 1.27 -19.22 16.17
C TYR A 124 1.19 -19.47 14.66
N VAL A 125 1.57 -18.49 13.83
CA VAL A 125 1.53 -18.62 12.37
C VAL A 125 2.42 -19.76 11.88
N LEU A 126 3.65 -19.86 12.38
CA LEU A 126 4.57 -20.95 12.01
C LEU A 126 4.03 -22.33 12.37
N LYS A 127 3.30 -22.43 13.48
CA LYS A 127 2.70 -23.69 13.94
C LYS A 127 1.46 -24.05 13.09
N GLU A 128 0.56 -23.10 12.86
CA GLU A 128 -0.76 -23.37 12.28
C GLU A 128 -0.78 -23.29 10.74
N PHE A 129 0.24 -22.66 10.14
CA PHE A 129 0.43 -22.52 8.69
C PHE A 129 1.84 -22.96 8.27
N PRO A 130 2.22 -24.24 8.45
CA PRO A 130 3.55 -24.74 8.13
C PRO A 130 3.93 -24.62 6.65
N GLN A 131 2.94 -24.44 5.76
CA GLN A 131 3.14 -24.23 4.32
C GLN A 131 3.40 -22.75 3.94
N MET A 132 3.29 -21.81 4.88
CA MET A 132 3.58 -20.40 4.65
C MET A 132 5.04 -20.22 4.21
N GLN A 133 5.25 -19.46 3.13
CA GLN A 133 6.59 -19.18 2.60
C GLN A 133 7.11 -17.79 2.97
N GLU A 134 6.22 -16.89 3.40
CA GLU A 134 6.56 -15.51 3.71
C GLU A 134 5.53 -14.84 4.64
N LEU A 135 6.04 -14.02 5.56
CA LEU A 135 5.25 -13.02 6.27
C LEU A 135 5.31 -11.67 5.56
N PHE A 136 4.19 -10.96 5.53
CA PHE A 136 4.16 -9.56 5.12
C PHE A 136 3.66 -8.69 6.27
N PHE A 137 4.47 -7.73 6.70
CA PHE A 137 4.02 -6.73 7.66
C PHE A 137 3.44 -5.53 6.92
N ASP A 138 2.13 -5.34 7.07
CA ASP A 138 1.37 -4.34 6.30
C ASP A 138 1.41 -2.93 6.89
N ASP A 139 2.17 -2.73 7.97
CA ASP A 139 2.41 -1.43 8.59
C ASP A 139 2.75 -0.35 7.55
N ASP A 140 2.12 0.82 7.66
CA ASP A 140 2.38 1.95 6.76
C ASP A 140 3.87 2.37 6.76
N THR A 141 4.52 2.28 7.92
CA THR A 141 5.87 2.82 8.17
C THR A 141 6.70 1.99 9.16
N LEU A 142 6.72 0.65 9.01
CA LEU A 142 7.52 -0.24 9.89
C LEU A 142 8.97 0.23 10.09
N THR A 143 9.59 0.69 9.00
CA THR A 143 11.00 1.07 8.95
C THR A 143 11.29 2.49 9.45
N ASP A 144 10.29 3.29 9.81
CA ASP A 144 10.51 4.64 10.36
C ASP A 144 11.04 4.62 11.80
N ASN A 145 10.90 3.49 12.51
CA ASN A 145 11.50 3.27 13.83
C ASN A 145 12.66 2.26 13.72
N LEU A 146 13.84 2.75 13.31
CA LEU A 146 15.01 1.91 13.01
C LEU A 146 15.41 0.98 14.18
N PRO A 147 15.56 1.46 15.45
CA PRO A 147 15.91 0.57 16.55
C PRO A 147 14.91 -0.57 16.75
N ARG A 148 13.61 -0.26 16.65
CA ARG A 148 12.55 -1.26 16.79
C ARG A 148 12.57 -2.30 15.67
N VAL A 149 12.66 -1.86 14.41
CA VAL A 149 12.62 -2.81 13.27
C VAL A 149 13.86 -3.70 13.25
N GLU A 150 15.02 -3.20 13.70
CA GLU A 150 16.22 -4.01 13.88
C GLU A 150 16.06 -5.06 14.98
N GLU A 151 15.46 -4.70 16.13
CA GLU A 151 15.16 -5.65 17.21
C GLU A 151 14.16 -6.70 16.75
N LEU A 152 13.05 -6.29 16.12
CA LEU A 152 12.06 -7.19 15.55
C LEU A 152 12.69 -8.14 14.53
N ALA A 153 13.53 -7.63 13.62
CA ALA A 153 14.21 -8.45 12.64
C ALA A 153 15.07 -9.52 13.31
N ARG A 154 15.86 -9.18 14.34
CA ARG A 154 16.68 -10.18 15.06
C ARG A 154 15.84 -11.28 15.69
N GLU A 155 14.69 -10.95 16.28
CA GLU A 155 13.78 -11.96 16.84
C GLU A 155 13.18 -12.85 15.74
N LEU A 156 12.79 -12.28 14.60
CA LEU A 156 12.34 -13.06 13.42
C LEU A 156 13.45 -13.96 12.87
N GLY A 157 14.69 -13.48 12.87
CA GLY A 157 15.87 -14.23 12.45
C GLY A 157 16.10 -15.49 13.28
N LYS A 158 15.89 -15.43 14.60
CA LYS A 158 15.94 -16.62 15.49
C LYS A 158 14.90 -17.67 15.13
N LEU A 159 13.78 -17.27 14.53
CA LEU A 159 12.71 -18.15 14.07
C LEU A 159 12.91 -18.63 12.62
N GLY A 160 13.92 -18.12 11.91
CA GLY A 160 14.21 -18.50 10.52
C GLY A 160 13.16 -18.06 9.51
N VAL A 161 12.38 -17.01 9.81
CA VAL A 161 11.24 -16.60 8.98
C VAL A 161 11.69 -15.70 7.83
N THR A 162 11.20 -15.98 6.62
CA THR A 162 11.28 -15.03 5.51
C THR A 162 10.16 -14.01 5.64
N TRP A 163 10.48 -12.73 5.58
CA TRP A 163 9.49 -11.67 5.72
C TRP A 163 9.74 -10.50 4.75
N SER A 164 8.70 -9.70 4.56
CA SER A 164 8.69 -8.49 3.75
C SER A 164 7.81 -7.43 4.39
N CYS A 165 7.99 -6.17 4.02
CA CYS A 165 7.18 -5.08 4.56
C CYS A 165 7.12 -3.86 3.62
N ASN A 166 6.25 -2.92 3.95
CA ASN A 166 6.30 -1.58 3.38
C ASN A 166 7.49 -0.79 3.95
N ALA A 167 8.08 0.08 3.13
CA ALA A 167 9.16 0.98 3.54
C ALA A 167 9.18 2.27 2.71
N LYS A 168 9.71 3.31 3.32
CA LYS A 168 10.14 4.51 2.61
C LYS A 168 11.56 4.31 2.07
N ALA A 169 11.88 4.91 0.94
CA ALA A 169 13.18 4.76 0.26
C ALA A 169 14.34 5.51 0.95
N ASN A 170 14.44 5.44 2.28
CA ASN A 170 15.40 6.18 3.10
C ASN A 170 16.01 5.34 4.24
N VAL A 171 15.82 4.02 4.23
CA VAL A 171 16.43 3.12 5.22
C VAL A 171 17.96 3.07 5.01
N PRO A 172 18.79 3.32 6.05
CA PRO A 172 20.24 3.26 5.93
C PRO A 172 20.77 1.85 5.58
N TYR A 173 21.94 1.79 4.95
CA TYR A 173 22.60 0.53 4.56
C TYR A 173 22.77 -0.45 5.73
N ASP A 174 23.23 0.03 6.89
CA ASP A 174 23.51 -0.83 8.04
C ASP A 174 22.23 -1.47 8.59
N THR A 175 21.14 -0.70 8.66
CA THR A 175 19.82 -1.25 9.00
C THR A 175 19.37 -2.26 7.95
N LEU A 176 19.41 -1.91 6.65
CA LEU A 176 19.05 -2.84 5.56
C LEU A 176 19.82 -4.16 5.65
N LYS A 177 21.11 -4.10 6.00
CA LYS A 177 21.94 -5.29 6.20
C LYS A 177 21.43 -6.12 7.37
N ILE A 178 21.13 -5.52 8.52
CA ILE A 178 20.54 -6.23 9.67
C ILE A 178 19.23 -6.89 9.27
N LEU A 179 18.33 -6.16 8.59
CA LEU A 179 17.05 -6.73 8.17
C LEU A 179 17.26 -7.92 7.22
N ARG A 180 18.15 -7.76 6.23
CA ARG A 180 18.45 -8.81 5.24
C ARG A 180 19.05 -10.07 5.87
N ASP A 181 19.98 -9.89 6.79
CA ASP A 181 20.66 -10.98 7.49
C ASP A 181 19.67 -11.75 8.42
N ASN A 182 18.54 -11.13 8.76
CA ASN A 182 17.48 -11.72 9.60
C ASN A 182 16.16 -11.94 8.84
N GLY A 183 16.24 -12.30 7.56
CA GLY A 183 15.10 -12.87 6.81
C GLY A 183 14.31 -11.89 5.95
N LEU A 184 14.64 -10.59 5.94
CA LEU A 184 14.00 -9.64 5.01
C LEU A 184 14.33 -10.02 3.57
N ARG A 185 13.29 -10.20 2.75
CA ARG A 185 13.41 -10.54 1.33
C ARG A 185 13.05 -9.38 0.41
N LEU A 186 11.92 -8.73 0.65
CA LEU A 186 11.39 -7.69 -0.22
C LEU A 186 10.87 -6.48 0.55
N LEU A 187 11.08 -5.30 -0.03
CA LEU A 187 10.48 -4.05 0.41
C LEU A 187 9.48 -3.56 -0.63
N LEU A 188 8.28 -3.22 -0.19
CA LEU A 188 7.34 -2.43 -0.97
C LEU A 188 7.65 -0.95 -0.72
N VAL A 189 8.02 -0.23 -1.77
CA VAL A 189 8.65 1.09 -1.64
C VAL A 189 7.90 2.14 -2.44
N GLY A 190 7.35 3.11 -1.72
CA GLY A 190 6.73 4.30 -2.29
C GLY A 190 7.75 5.32 -2.79
N TYR A 191 8.05 5.28 -4.09
CA TYR A 191 8.87 6.28 -4.77
C TYR A 191 8.05 7.48 -5.23
N GLU A 192 6.81 7.23 -5.68
CA GLU A 192 5.82 8.17 -6.19
C GLU A 192 6.21 8.91 -7.47
N SER A 193 7.28 9.73 -7.43
CA SER A 193 7.71 10.57 -8.56
C SER A 193 9.24 10.63 -8.66
N GLY A 194 9.73 10.80 -9.90
CA GLY A 194 11.12 11.07 -10.21
C GLY A 194 11.45 12.55 -10.37
N ASN A 195 10.49 13.43 -10.05
CA ASN A 195 10.70 14.87 -10.00
C ASN A 195 10.66 15.38 -8.56
N GLN A 196 11.70 16.12 -8.14
CA GLN A 196 11.84 16.55 -6.75
C GLN A 196 10.77 17.57 -6.34
N GLN A 197 10.32 18.41 -7.27
CA GLN A 197 9.27 19.39 -7.01
C GLN A 197 7.92 18.71 -6.78
N ILE A 198 7.58 17.67 -7.55
CA ILE A 198 6.38 16.86 -7.31
C ILE A 198 6.42 16.20 -5.93
N LEU A 199 7.57 15.63 -5.54
CA LEU A 199 7.74 15.08 -4.18
C LEU A 199 7.58 16.13 -3.07
N HIS A 200 7.97 17.39 -3.33
CA HIS A 200 7.74 18.50 -2.40
C HIS A 200 6.26 18.89 -2.33
N ASN A 201 5.59 19.01 -3.49
CA ASN A 201 4.17 19.37 -3.58
C ASN A 201 3.31 18.39 -2.76
N ILE A 202 3.65 17.10 -2.81
CA ILE A 202 2.93 16.05 -2.08
C ILE A 202 3.45 15.81 -0.66
N LYS A 203 4.45 16.57 -0.20
CA LYS A 203 5.08 16.44 1.13
C LYS A 203 5.58 15.01 1.43
N LYS A 204 6.11 14.30 0.41
CA LYS A 204 6.65 12.93 0.60
C LYS A 204 7.79 12.89 1.62
N GLY A 205 8.52 14.00 1.75
CA GLY A 205 9.66 14.13 2.66
C GLY A 205 10.80 13.18 2.27
N LEU A 206 11.06 13.04 0.97
CA LEU A 206 12.06 12.16 0.38
C LEU A 206 12.86 12.94 -0.67
N ARG A 207 14.18 12.73 -0.70
CA ARG A 207 15.05 13.24 -1.76
C ARG A 207 15.33 12.13 -2.76
N ILE A 208 15.27 12.44 -4.05
CA ILE A 208 15.54 11.48 -5.14
C ILE A 208 16.89 10.80 -4.96
N GLU A 209 17.95 11.55 -4.64
CA GLU A 209 19.30 10.98 -4.47
C GLU A 209 19.39 9.99 -3.31
N VAL A 210 18.64 10.22 -2.23
CA VAL A 210 18.55 9.26 -1.11
C VAL A 210 17.88 7.97 -1.58
N ALA A 211 16.78 8.09 -2.32
CA ALA A 211 16.04 6.97 -2.85
C ALA A 211 16.84 6.16 -3.90
N LYS A 212 17.66 6.83 -4.72
CA LYS A 212 18.63 6.18 -5.62
C LYS A 212 19.69 5.40 -4.86
N GLN A 213 20.25 5.98 -3.80
CA GLN A 213 21.25 5.29 -2.98
C GLN A 213 20.63 4.08 -2.28
N PHE A 214 19.45 4.23 -1.68
CA PHE A 214 18.67 3.15 -1.10
C PHE A 214 18.43 2.00 -2.09
N ALA A 215 18.07 2.29 -3.35
CA ALA A 215 17.88 1.28 -4.38
C ALA A 215 19.19 0.53 -4.73
N LYS A 216 20.33 1.24 -4.77
CA LYS A 216 21.66 0.63 -4.96
C LYS A 216 22.02 -0.28 -3.79
N ASP A 217 21.75 0.16 -2.56
CA ASP A 217 22.03 -0.58 -1.33
C ASP A 217 21.22 -1.86 -1.24
N CYS A 218 19.91 -1.78 -1.51
CA CYS A 218 19.04 -2.95 -1.62
C CYS A 218 19.57 -3.96 -2.65
N ARG A 219 19.96 -3.47 -3.84
CA ARG A 219 20.51 -4.33 -4.90
C ARG A 219 21.81 -5.01 -4.47
N LYS A 220 22.72 -4.28 -3.80
CA LYS A 220 23.97 -4.82 -3.27
C LYS A 220 23.74 -5.91 -2.23
N LEU A 221 22.69 -5.78 -1.42
CA LEU A 221 22.30 -6.75 -0.38
C LEU A 221 21.39 -7.88 -0.91
N GLY A 222 20.97 -7.82 -2.17
CA GLY A 222 20.02 -8.79 -2.75
C GLY A 222 18.59 -8.66 -2.21
N ILE A 223 18.22 -7.50 -1.64
CA ILE A 223 16.86 -7.18 -1.23
C ILE A 223 16.05 -6.84 -2.49
N LYS A 224 14.93 -7.53 -2.70
CA LYS A 224 14.01 -7.23 -3.81
C LYS A 224 13.21 -5.97 -3.48
N ILE A 225 12.89 -5.16 -4.48
CA ILE A 225 12.01 -4.00 -4.31
C ILE A 225 10.79 -4.15 -5.21
N HIS A 226 9.59 -4.04 -4.64
CA HIS A 226 8.38 -3.67 -5.37
C HIS A 226 8.24 -2.15 -5.30
N GLY A 227 8.41 -1.44 -6.41
CA GLY A 227 8.38 0.03 -6.42
C GLY A 227 7.02 0.57 -6.84
N THR A 228 6.46 1.50 -6.07
CA THR A 228 5.20 2.17 -6.43
C THR A 228 5.45 3.60 -6.91
N PHE A 229 4.71 3.99 -7.94
CA PHE A 229 4.75 5.30 -8.60
C PHE A 229 3.32 5.81 -8.82
N ILE A 230 3.14 7.13 -8.83
CA ILE A 230 1.84 7.77 -8.99
C ILE A 230 1.93 8.80 -10.10
N MET A 231 1.01 8.73 -11.07
CA MET A 231 0.86 9.70 -12.15
C MET A 231 -0.34 10.62 -11.88
N GLY A 232 -0.23 11.89 -12.29
CA GLY A 232 -1.26 12.92 -12.10
C GLY A 232 -1.15 13.66 -10.76
N LEU A 233 0.00 13.63 -10.09
CA LEU A 233 0.18 14.33 -8.81
C LEU A 233 0.12 15.87 -8.98
N PRO A 234 -0.18 16.64 -7.91
CA PRO A 234 -0.24 18.10 -8.00
C PRO A 234 1.02 18.73 -8.59
N GLY A 235 0.83 19.50 -9.67
CA GLY A 235 1.88 20.19 -10.41
C GLY A 235 2.61 19.33 -11.46
N GLU A 236 2.15 18.10 -11.70
CA GLU A 236 2.70 17.21 -12.73
C GLU A 236 2.53 17.81 -14.13
N THR A 237 3.53 17.61 -14.99
CA THR A 237 3.53 17.97 -16.41
C THR A 237 3.95 16.75 -17.23
N LYS A 238 3.83 16.84 -18.56
CA LYS A 238 4.35 15.80 -19.45
C LYS A 238 5.85 15.55 -19.20
N GLU A 239 6.62 16.62 -18.98
CA GLU A 239 8.05 16.54 -18.70
C GLU A 239 8.31 15.80 -17.38
N THR A 240 7.57 16.09 -16.30
CA THR A 240 7.79 15.41 -15.01
C THR A 240 7.35 13.95 -15.02
N ILE A 241 6.35 13.59 -15.84
CA ILE A 241 6.00 12.20 -16.13
C ILE A 241 7.19 11.48 -16.78
N GLN A 242 7.79 12.11 -17.80
CA GLN A 242 8.96 11.55 -18.50
C GLN A 242 10.17 11.40 -17.56
N GLU A 243 10.41 12.36 -16.67
CA GLU A 243 11.41 12.28 -15.60
C GLU A 243 11.12 11.11 -14.65
N THR A 244 9.86 10.89 -14.27
CA THR A 244 9.48 9.77 -13.40
C THR A 244 9.70 8.42 -14.07
N ILE A 245 9.38 8.29 -15.36
CA ILE A 245 9.67 7.08 -16.14
C ILE A 245 11.19 6.84 -16.21
N ALA A 246 11.98 7.89 -16.49
CA ALA A 246 13.44 7.80 -16.52
C ALA A 246 14.02 7.40 -15.15
N TYR A 247 13.50 7.97 -14.09
CA TYR A 247 13.88 7.67 -12.71
C TYR A 247 13.56 6.21 -12.34
N ALA A 248 12.36 5.72 -12.65
CA ALA A 248 11.99 4.33 -12.40
C ALA A 248 12.93 3.35 -13.11
N LYS A 249 13.36 3.69 -14.34
CA LYS A 249 14.35 2.91 -15.07
C LYS A 249 15.71 2.89 -14.38
N GLU A 250 16.12 3.99 -13.76
CA GLU A 250 17.39 4.13 -13.04
C GLU A 250 17.39 3.34 -11.73
N VAL A 251 16.38 3.52 -10.88
CA VAL A 251 16.26 2.76 -9.62
C VAL A 251 16.03 1.27 -9.89
N ASN A 252 15.37 0.94 -10.99
CA ASN A 252 15.15 -0.41 -11.52
C ASN A 252 14.62 -1.43 -10.48
N PRO A 253 13.41 -1.22 -9.90
CA PRO A 253 12.81 -2.18 -8.97
C PRO A 253 12.62 -3.58 -9.59
N HIS A 254 12.46 -4.60 -8.74
CA HIS A 254 12.19 -5.97 -9.17
C HIS A 254 10.83 -6.08 -9.88
N THR A 255 9.81 -5.42 -9.34
CA THR A 255 8.50 -5.21 -10.00
C THR A 255 8.04 -3.79 -9.69
N ILE A 256 7.12 -3.26 -10.48
CA ILE A 256 6.53 -1.94 -10.24
C ILE A 256 5.01 -1.98 -10.22
N GLN A 257 4.42 -1.04 -9.50
CA GLN A 257 3.02 -0.64 -9.60
C GLN A 257 2.98 0.85 -9.94
N VAL A 258 2.19 1.20 -10.94
CA VAL A 258 1.93 2.59 -11.34
C VAL A 258 0.44 2.83 -11.16
N SER A 259 0.10 3.79 -10.32
CA SER A 259 -1.28 4.18 -10.01
C SER A 259 -1.56 5.62 -10.43
N LEU A 260 -2.83 5.98 -10.46
CA LEU A 260 -3.27 7.35 -10.70
C LEU A 260 -3.44 8.08 -9.37
N ALA A 261 -3.17 9.39 -9.37
CA ALA A 261 -3.44 10.24 -8.22
C ALA A 261 -4.96 10.29 -7.98
N ALA A 262 -5.36 9.79 -6.81
CA ALA A 262 -6.76 9.68 -6.42
C ALA A 262 -7.04 10.64 -5.25
N PRO A 263 -7.80 11.74 -5.47
CA PRO A 263 -8.21 12.65 -4.41
C PRO A 263 -9.31 12.01 -3.55
N TYR A 264 -8.96 11.15 -2.59
CA TYR A 264 -9.96 10.55 -1.70
C TYR A 264 -10.58 11.58 -0.73
N PRO A 265 -11.92 11.58 -0.52
CA PRO A 265 -12.56 12.43 0.48
C PRO A 265 -11.89 12.33 1.85
N GLY A 266 -11.68 13.48 2.49
CA GLY A 266 -10.97 13.58 3.77
C GLY A 266 -9.44 13.75 3.64
N THR A 267 -8.85 13.58 2.46
CA THR A 267 -7.42 13.86 2.24
C THR A 267 -7.16 15.32 1.90
N PHE A 268 -5.93 15.78 2.17
CA PHE A 268 -5.47 17.09 1.73
C PHE A 268 -5.51 17.24 0.21
N LEU A 269 -5.17 16.18 -0.55
CA LEU A 269 -5.27 16.19 -2.00
C LEU A 269 -6.70 16.46 -2.49
N TYR A 270 -7.71 15.85 -1.85
CA TYR A 270 -9.11 16.13 -2.18
C TYR A 270 -9.50 17.58 -1.92
N LYS A 271 -9.08 18.14 -0.78
CA LYS A 271 -9.28 19.56 -0.50
C LYS A 271 -8.64 20.46 -1.57
N GLN A 272 -7.40 20.16 -1.97
CA GLN A 272 -6.75 20.90 -3.06
C GLN A 272 -7.50 20.79 -4.38
N ALA A 273 -7.98 19.60 -4.71
CA ALA A 273 -8.73 19.36 -5.95
C ALA A 273 -10.03 20.18 -6.00
N ILE A 274 -10.76 20.29 -4.89
CA ILE A 274 -11.94 21.17 -4.79
C ILE A 274 -11.52 22.65 -4.93
N GLU A 275 -10.57 23.10 -4.11
CA GLU A 275 -10.19 24.52 -4.04
C GLU A 275 -9.64 25.07 -5.37
N ASN A 276 -9.03 24.21 -6.17
CA ASN A 276 -8.41 24.57 -7.44
C ASN A 276 -9.22 24.11 -8.67
N ASN A 277 -10.41 23.53 -8.49
CA ASN A 277 -11.25 22.98 -9.55
C ASN A 277 -10.52 21.98 -10.46
N TRP A 278 -9.83 20.99 -9.85
CA TRP A 278 -9.08 19.98 -10.60
C TRP A 278 -9.88 18.73 -10.98
N PHE A 279 -11.15 18.62 -10.57
CA PHE A 279 -11.98 17.50 -11.01
C PHE A 279 -12.35 17.64 -12.48
N ASP A 280 -12.27 16.54 -13.23
CA ASP A 280 -12.57 16.47 -14.67
C ASP A 280 -14.08 16.51 -15.02
N GLY A 281 -14.93 16.75 -14.02
CA GLY A 281 -16.38 16.76 -14.15
C GLY A 281 -17.07 15.62 -13.40
N THR A 282 -16.31 14.69 -12.82
CA THR A 282 -16.82 13.62 -11.95
C THR A 282 -16.05 13.54 -10.63
N ASP A 283 -16.70 13.04 -9.57
CA ASP A 283 -16.07 12.72 -8.28
C ASP A 283 -15.95 11.21 -8.02
N HIS A 284 -16.31 10.38 -9.01
CA HIS A 284 -16.27 8.92 -8.95
C HIS A 284 -14.85 8.37 -9.09
N LEU A 285 -14.37 7.57 -8.13
CA LEU A 285 -12.96 7.11 -8.12
C LEU A 285 -12.71 5.88 -9.01
N VAL A 286 -13.78 5.26 -9.49
CA VAL A 286 -13.76 4.04 -10.30
C VAL A 286 -14.78 4.15 -11.44
N ALA A 287 -14.44 3.58 -12.59
CA ALA A 287 -15.39 3.33 -13.65
C ALA A 287 -16.37 2.21 -13.27
N ASP A 288 -17.46 2.05 -14.00
CA ASP A 288 -18.48 1.01 -13.77
C ASP A 288 -17.90 -0.43 -13.80
N GLY A 289 -16.78 -0.64 -14.51
CA GLY A 289 -16.03 -1.90 -14.54
C GLY A 289 -15.05 -2.11 -13.36
N GLY A 290 -14.97 -1.16 -12.43
CA GLY A 290 -14.05 -1.19 -11.27
C GLY A 290 -12.62 -0.71 -11.58
N GLY A 291 -12.34 -0.26 -12.80
CA GLY A 291 -11.06 0.35 -13.17
C GLY A 291 -10.85 1.72 -12.53
N GLN A 292 -9.61 2.05 -12.13
CA GLN A 292 -9.27 3.40 -11.66
C GLN A 292 -9.37 4.40 -12.80
N ILE A 293 -10.01 5.54 -12.56
CA ILE A 293 -10.04 6.66 -13.51
C ILE A 293 -9.10 7.79 -13.06
N ALA A 294 -8.61 8.58 -14.00
CA ALA A 294 -7.86 9.78 -13.69
C ALA A 294 -8.87 10.92 -13.43
N GLN A 295 -9.10 11.26 -12.17
CA GLN A 295 -10.06 12.32 -11.83
C GLN A 295 -9.47 13.73 -11.94
N LEU A 296 -8.15 13.82 -11.82
CA LEU A 296 -7.45 15.09 -11.77
C LEU A 296 -7.13 15.55 -13.20
N THR A 297 -7.52 16.78 -13.50
CA THR A 297 -7.15 17.51 -14.70
C THR A 297 -6.52 18.84 -14.31
N TYR A 298 -5.53 19.27 -15.09
CA TYR A 298 -4.82 20.53 -14.90
C TYR A 298 -4.88 21.36 -16.19
N PRO A 299 -4.79 22.70 -16.13
CA PRO A 299 -4.84 23.55 -17.33
C PRO A 299 -3.82 23.17 -18.42
N HIS A 300 -2.69 22.56 -18.03
CA HIS A 300 -1.59 22.17 -18.90
C HIS A 300 -1.43 20.65 -19.07
N LEU A 301 -2.31 19.84 -18.47
CA LEU A 301 -2.22 18.39 -18.50
C LEU A 301 -3.61 17.79 -18.24
N ALA A 302 -4.22 17.22 -19.29
CA ALA A 302 -5.57 16.67 -19.21
C ALA A 302 -5.59 15.27 -18.56
N SER A 303 -6.76 14.86 -18.04
CA SER A 303 -6.93 13.60 -17.32
C SER A 303 -6.71 12.36 -18.18
N ASP A 304 -7.07 12.41 -19.47
CA ASP A 304 -6.78 11.40 -20.48
C ASP A 304 -5.28 11.21 -20.68
N GLU A 305 -4.51 12.29 -20.77
CA GLU A 305 -3.04 12.24 -20.91
C GLU A 305 -2.38 11.63 -19.65
N ILE A 306 -2.89 11.97 -18.47
CA ILE A 306 -2.47 11.34 -17.20
C ILE A 306 -2.79 9.85 -17.23
N PHE A 307 -4.00 9.47 -17.64
CA PHE A 307 -4.42 8.09 -17.73
C PHE A 307 -3.51 7.29 -18.68
N GLU A 308 -3.28 7.77 -19.89
CA GLU A 308 -2.44 7.15 -20.92
C GLU A 308 -0.98 6.98 -20.46
N SER A 309 -0.47 7.92 -19.68
CA SER A 309 0.91 7.88 -19.16
C SER A 309 1.22 6.60 -18.37
N VAL A 310 0.23 6.00 -17.70
CA VAL A 310 0.39 4.73 -16.96
C VAL A 310 0.76 3.59 -17.91
N ALA A 311 0.09 3.50 -19.06
CA ALA A 311 0.38 2.47 -20.05
C ALA A 311 1.75 2.69 -20.70
N GLU A 312 2.10 3.95 -20.99
CA GLU A 312 3.44 4.31 -21.47
C GLU A 312 4.52 3.89 -20.47
N PHE A 313 4.31 4.18 -19.18
CA PHE A 313 5.21 3.85 -18.10
C PHE A 313 5.53 2.35 -18.06
N TYR A 314 4.49 1.51 -18.04
CA TYR A 314 4.66 0.05 -18.01
C TYR A 314 5.43 -0.44 -19.24
N LYS A 315 5.07 0.01 -20.43
CA LYS A 315 5.76 -0.37 -21.69
C LYS A 315 7.23 0.01 -21.63
N ARG A 316 7.56 1.25 -21.26
CA ARG A 316 8.93 1.76 -21.23
C ARG A 316 9.78 1.19 -20.09
N PHE A 317 9.15 0.71 -19.01
CA PHE A 317 9.85 0.03 -17.94
C PHE A 317 10.10 -1.45 -18.24
N TYR A 318 9.08 -2.21 -18.64
CA TYR A 318 9.17 -3.66 -18.79
C TYR A 318 9.78 -4.11 -20.11
N PHE A 319 9.61 -3.38 -21.22
CA PHE A 319 10.17 -3.77 -22.53
C PHE A 319 11.64 -3.36 -22.73
N ARG A 320 12.34 -2.97 -21.67
CA ARG A 320 13.79 -2.76 -21.73
C ARG A 320 14.50 -4.10 -21.90
N PRO A 321 15.51 -4.22 -22.80
CA PRO A 321 16.23 -5.47 -22.99
C PRO A 321 16.78 -6.08 -21.70
N SER A 322 17.34 -5.25 -20.81
CA SER A 322 17.86 -5.69 -19.51
C SER A 322 16.76 -6.24 -18.59
N LYS A 323 15.55 -5.66 -18.64
CA LYS A 323 14.43 -6.09 -17.79
C LYS A 323 13.80 -7.36 -18.32
N VAL A 324 13.58 -7.44 -19.63
CA VAL A 324 13.13 -8.67 -20.31
C VAL A 324 14.12 -9.81 -20.05
N GLY A 325 15.42 -9.56 -20.22
CA GLY A 325 16.47 -10.55 -19.94
C GLY A 325 16.44 -11.06 -18.50
N ALA A 326 16.27 -10.16 -17.52
CA ALA A 326 16.15 -10.54 -16.11
C ALA A 326 14.90 -11.40 -15.84
N ILE A 327 13.76 -11.09 -16.45
CA ILE A 327 12.51 -11.87 -16.31
C ILE A 327 12.70 -13.25 -16.94
N VAL A 328 13.24 -13.33 -18.15
CA VAL A 328 13.48 -14.60 -18.86
C VAL A 328 14.47 -15.47 -18.09
N ALA A 329 15.54 -14.89 -17.52
CA ALA A 329 16.48 -15.62 -16.68
C ALA A 329 15.82 -16.18 -15.40
N GLU A 330 14.93 -15.43 -14.76
CA GLU A 330 14.15 -15.92 -13.60
C GLU A 330 13.19 -17.04 -14.01
N MET A 331 12.53 -16.93 -15.16
CA MET A 331 11.66 -17.98 -15.69
C MET A 331 12.44 -19.26 -16.03
N ALA A 332 13.64 -19.15 -16.60
CA ALA A 332 14.49 -20.29 -16.95
C ALA A 332 15.00 -21.05 -15.72
N THR A 333 15.12 -20.38 -14.57
CA THR A 333 15.66 -20.95 -13.33
C THR A 333 14.58 -21.42 -12.34
N SER A 334 13.31 -21.10 -12.59
CA SER A 334 12.20 -21.47 -11.71
C SER A 334 10.93 -21.85 -12.50
N PRO A 335 10.57 -23.15 -12.55
CA PRO A 335 9.34 -23.61 -13.21
C PRO A 335 8.06 -22.98 -12.66
N THR A 336 8.02 -22.74 -11.34
CA THR A 336 6.92 -22.04 -10.67
C THR A 336 6.81 -20.59 -11.14
N MET A 337 7.93 -19.86 -11.22
CA MET A 337 7.94 -18.49 -11.76
C MET A 337 7.59 -18.47 -13.25
N MET A 338 8.04 -19.44 -14.04
CA MET A 338 7.69 -19.56 -15.46
C MET A 338 6.18 -19.66 -15.65
N LYS A 339 5.52 -20.62 -14.98
CA LYS A 339 4.05 -20.79 -15.07
C LYS A 339 3.32 -19.50 -14.66
N ARG A 340 3.79 -18.86 -13.60
CA ARG A 340 3.21 -17.63 -13.06
C ARG A 340 3.35 -16.45 -14.00
N ARG A 341 4.56 -16.20 -14.52
CA ARG A 341 4.85 -15.10 -15.44
C ARG A 341 4.17 -15.25 -16.79
N LEU A 342 3.97 -16.49 -17.26
CA LEU A 342 3.17 -16.74 -18.46
C LEU A 342 1.70 -16.33 -18.25
N ARG A 343 1.12 -16.68 -17.09
CA ARG A 343 -0.24 -16.26 -16.73
C ARG A 343 -0.34 -14.73 -16.57
N GLU A 344 0.55 -14.14 -15.78
CA GLU A 344 0.64 -12.67 -15.61
C GLU A 344 0.86 -11.95 -16.94
N GLY A 345 1.59 -12.55 -17.87
CA GLY A 345 1.81 -12.02 -19.22
C GLY A 345 0.52 -11.97 -20.04
N VAL A 346 -0.28 -13.03 -20.03
CA VAL A 346 -1.61 -13.06 -20.67
C VAL A 346 -2.51 -11.99 -20.04
N GLU A 347 -2.62 -11.97 -18.71
CA GLU A 347 -3.40 -10.98 -17.96
C GLU A 347 -2.96 -9.53 -18.27
N PHE A 348 -1.64 -9.29 -18.42
CA PHE A 348 -1.10 -7.99 -18.76
C PHE A 348 -1.45 -7.55 -20.19
N PHE A 349 -1.38 -8.47 -21.17
CA PHE A 349 -1.79 -8.15 -22.54
C PHE A 349 -3.30 -7.94 -22.65
N ASP A 350 -4.09 -8.72 -21.92
CA ASP A 350 -5.54 -8.53 -21.82
C ASP A 350 -5.87 -7.18 -21.17
N PHE A 351 -5.18 -6.82 -20.09
CA PHE A 351 -5.27 -5.49 -19.47
C PHE A 351 -4.92 -4.36 -20.44
N LEU A 352 -3.80 -4.47 -21.18
CA LEU A 352 -3.43 -3.48 -22.19
C LEU A 352 -4.44 -3.37 -23.33
N LYS A 353 -5.09 -4.49 -23.69
CA LYS A 353 -6.08 -4.54 -24.77
C LYS A 353 -7.42 -3.96 -24.35
N ASN A 354 -7.90 -4.31 -23.16
CA ASN A 354 -9.20 -3.88 -22.62
C ASN A 354 -9.18 -2.42 -22.15
N ARG A 355 -8.00 -1.86 -21.79
CA ARG A 355 -7.87 -0.43 -21.47
C ARG A 355 -8.20 0.51 -22.63
N ASN A 356 -8.06 0.08 -23.88
CA ASN A 356 -8.45 0.90 -25.03
C ASN A 356 -9.98 0.96 -25.23
N THR A 357 -10.75 0.11 -24.52
CA THR A 357 -12.20 0.00 -24.66
C THR A 357 -12.95 0.73 -23.54
N GLU A 358 -12.31 0.96 -22.39
CA GLU A 358 -12.89 1.70 -21.24
C GLU A 358 -12.64 3.22 -21.29
N ALA A 359 -11.78 3.69 -22.20
CA ALA A 359 -11.48 5.11 -22.43
C ALA A 359 -12.36 5.75 -23.53
N ALA A 360 -13.30 4.99 -24.10
CA ALA A 360 -14.28 5.42 -25.11
C ALA A 360 -15.69 5.26 -24.56
#